data_AF-A0A2T0SWQ0-F1
#
_entry.id   AF-A0A2T0SWQ0-F1
#
_cell.length_a   1.000
_cell.length_b   1.000
_cell.length_c   1.000
_cell.angle_alpha   90.00
_cell.angle_beta   90.00
_cell.angle_gamma   90.00
#
_symmetry.space_group_name_H-M   'P 1'
#
loop_
_entity.id
_entity.type
_entity.pdbx_description
1 polymer ?
#
loop_
_entity_poly.entity_id
_entity_poly.type
_entity_poly.pdbx_seq_one_letter_code
_entity_poly.pdbx_strand_id
1 'polypeptide(L)'
;MNPPDRRYRPWHTRGMPTRRPHLAVKAAGFALPLLLIALLVVAYDHDCFGSLGWDGGEYLSAMAWTDVGVLFVGAALLAAPAAWRSLGVGMLVGGSAGILLGIAFLALLMVAIARTPIPF
;
A
#
# COMPACT_ATOMS: atom_id res chain seq x y z
N MET A 1 -57.20 -36.52 2.59
CA MET A 1 -56.10 -36.03 1.74
C MET A 1 -55.39 -34.93 2.52
N ASN A 2 -54.21 -35.22 3.08
CA ASN A 2 -53.50 -34.34 4.01
C ASN A 2 -52.50 -33.46 3.22
N PRO A 3 -52.42 -32.13 3.42
CA PRO A 3 -51.46 -31.31 2.69
C PRO A 3 -50.02 -31.67 3.08
N PRO A 4 -49.06 -31.61 2.14
CA PRO A 4 -47.66 -31.90 2.42
C PRO A 4 -47.06 -30.83 3.35
N ASP A 5 -46.48 -31.32 4.44
CA ASP A 5 -45.87 -30.56 5.52
C ASP A 5 -44.64 -29.77 4.99
N ARG A 6 -44.74 -28.44 4.92
CA ARG A 6 -43.68 -27.52 4.47
C ARG A 6 -42.64 -27.27 5.57
N ARG A 7 -42.20 -28.29 6.30
CA ARG A 7 -41.24 -28.15 7.40
C ARG A 7 -39.97 -28.99 7.22
N TYR A 8 -39.34 -28.85 6.07
CA TYR A 8 -37.92 -29.19 5.93
C TYR A 8 -37.21 -28.07 5.17
N ARG A 9 -36.86 -26.99 5.88
CA ARG A 9 -35.78 -26.10 5.45
C ARG A 9 -34.50 -26.65 6.08
N PRO A 10 -33.56 -27.21 5.32
CA PRO A 10 -32.31 -27.66 5.92
C PRO A 10 -31.53 -26.44 6.44
N TRP A 11 -31.51 -26.28 7.77
CA TRP A 11 -30.74 -25.28 8.53
C TRP A 11 -29.22 -25.58 8.55
N HIS A 12 -28.71 -26.29 7.55
CA HIS A 12 -27.32 -26.69 7.44
C HIS A 12 -26.66 -26.22 6.14
N THR A 13 -26.73 -24.91 5.92
CA THR A 13 -25.62 -24.19 5.29
C THR A 13 -25.16 -23.11 6.26
N ARG A 14 -24.77 -23.56 7.45
CA ARG A 14 -23.87 -22.79 8.31
C ARG A 14 -22.54 -22.75 7.57
N GLY A 15 -22.45 -21.83 6.60
CA GLY A 15 -21.27 -21.62 5.79
C GLY A 15 -20.08 -21.54 6.71
N MET A 16 -19.06 -22.36 6.42
CA MET A 16 -17.76 -22.24 7.08
C MET A 16 -17.40 -20.76 7.12
N PRO A 17 -16.86 -20.24 8.23
CA PRO A 17 -16.31 -18.90 8.25
C PRO A 17 -15.12 -18.88 7.29
N THR A 18 -15.38 -18.65 6.01
CA THR A 18 -14.36 -18.25 5.05
C THR A 18 -13.85 -16.93 5.59
N ARG A 19 -12.68 -16.98 6.22
CA ARG A 19 -12.00 -15.81 6.77
C ARG A 19 -11.80 -14.81 5.64
N ARG A 20 -12.75 -13.88 5.52
CA ARG A 20 -12.74 -12.57 4.85
C ARG A 20 -11.62 -12.43 3.79
N PRO A 21 -11.71 -13.08 2.62
CA PRO A 21 -10.73 -12.94 1.54
C PRO A 21 -10.51 -11.47 1.15
N HIS A 22 -11.55 -10.64 1.31
CA HIS A 22 -11.51 -9.20 1.06
C HIS A 22 -10.56 -8.41 1.99
N LEU A 23 -10.29 -8.88 3.21
CA LEU A 23 -9.34 -8.22 4.12
C LEU A 23 -7.90 -8.54 3.75
N ALA A 24 -7.61 -9.80 3.41
CA ALA A 24 -6.27 -10.21 2.99
C ALA A 24 -5.85 -9.48 1.71
N VAL A 25 -6.77 -9.32 0.75
CA VAL A 25 -6.52 -8.59 -0.50
C VAL A 25 -6.31 -7.09 -0.27
N LYS A 26 -7.09 -6.46 0.63
CA LYS A 26 -6.86 -5.07 1.05
C LYS A 26 -5.50 -4.89 1.73
N ALA A 27 -5.16 -5.80 2.63
CA ALA A 27 -3.88 -5.76 3.34
C ALA A 27 -2.69 -5.94 2.38
N ALA A 28 -2.81 -6.81 1.37
CA ALA A 28 -1.79 -6.96 0.33
C ALA A 28 -1.62 -5.67 -0.49
N GLY A 29 -2.73 -5.02 -0.87
CA GLY A 29 -2.70 -3.74 -1.57
C GLY A 29 -2.05 -2.62 -0.75
N PHE A 30 -2.21 -2.65 0.58
CA PHE A 30 -1.55 -1.72 1.50
C PHE A 30 -0.07 -2.05 1.74
N ALA A 31 0.26 -3.35 1.86
CA ALA A 31 1.61 -3.81 2.16
C ALA A 31 2.58 -3.65 0.99
N LEU A 32 2.10 -3.75 -0.25
CA LEU A 32 2.94 -3.62 -1.44
C LEU A 32 3.66 -2.24 -1.52
N PRO A 33 2.96 -1.09 -1.41
CA PRO A 33 3.61 0.22 -1.37
C PRO A 33 4.63 0.35 -0.23
N LEU A 34 4.28 -0.13 0.97
CA LEU A 34 5.18 -0.12 2.12
C LEU A 34 6.45 -0.93 1.87
N LEU A 35 6.32 -2.11 1.25
CA LEU A 35 7.44 -2.97 0.92
C LEU A 35 8.36 -2.29 -0.12
N LEU A 36 7.78 -1.64 -1.13
CA LEU A 36 8.53 -0.89 -2.13
C LEU A 36 9.34 0.25 -1.50
N ILE A 37 8.71 1.05 -0.62
CA ILE A 37 9.41 2.12 0.10
C ILE A 37 10.52 1.54 0.98
N ALA A 38 10.25 0.47 1.73
CA ALA A 38 11.25 -0.18 2.57
C ALA A 38 12.44 -0.69 1.75
N LEU A 39 12.20 -1.29 0.59
CA LEU A 39 13.25 -1.74 -0.34
C LEU A 39 14.08 -0.56 -0.86
N LEU A 40 13.46 0.59 -1.15
CA LEU A 40 14.16 1.81 -1.55
C LEU A 40 15.07 2.35 -0.44
N VAL A 41 14.60 2.34 0.81
CA VAL A 41 15.41 2.74 1.97
C VAL A 41 16.59 1.79 2.17
N VAL A 42 16.36 0.49 2.08
CA VAL A 42 17.43 -0.53 2.17
C VAL A 42 18.41 -0.39 1.01
N ALA A 43 17.92 -0.11 -0.21
CA ALA A 43 18.77 0.10 -1.38
C ALA A 43 19.64 1.35 -1.23
N TYR A 44 19.11 2.42 -0.62
CA TYR A 44 19.88 3.62 -0.29
C TYR A 44 20.96 3.33 0.77
N ASP A 45 20.61 2.64 1.86
CA ASP A 45 21.54 2.31 2.95
C ASP A 45 22.71 1.42 2.49
N HIS A 46 22.45 0.50 1.56
CA HIS A 46 23.46 -0.38 0.97
C HIS A 46 24.10 0.16 -0.31
N ASP A 47 23.79 1.39 -0.71
CA ASP A 47 24.25 2.01 -1.95
C ASP A 47 24.11 1.09 -3.19
N CYS A 48 22.99 0.36 -3.27
CA CYS A 48 22.78 -0.69 -4.27
C CYS A 48 22.89 -0.18 -5.71
N PHE A 49 22.47 1.06 -5.95
CA PHE A 49 22.49 1.71 -7.26
C PHE A 49 23.60 2.76 -7.40
N GLY A 50 24.52 2.89 -6.44
CA GLY A 50 25.66 3.80 -6.55
C GLY A 50 26.55 3.49 -7.75
N SER A 51 26.68 2.19 -8.10
CA SER A 51 27.39 1.75 -9.32
C SER A 51 26.71 2.20 -10.64
N LEU A 52 25.43 2.55 -10.58
CA LEU A 52 24.66 3.13 -11.70
C LEU A 52 24.68 4.67 -11.67
N GLY A 53 25.41 5.27 -10.73
CA GLY A 53 25.52 6.72 -10.56
C GLY A 53 24.40 7.35 -9.73
N TRP A 54 23.63 6.56 -8.97
CA TRP A 54 22.59 7.11 -8.10
C TRP A 54 23.19 7.78 -6.86
N ASP A 55 22.81 9.01 -6.63
CA ASP A 55 22.91 9.79 -5.41
C ASP A 55 21.62 9.71 -4.57
N GLY A 56 21.67 10.25 -3.35
CA GLY A 56 20.54 10.20 -2.42
C GLY A 56 19.25 10.89 -2.93
N GLY A 57 19.39 11.87 -3.82
CA GLY A 57 18.29 12.54 -4.49
C GLY A 57 17.55 11.63 -5.47
N GLU A 58 18.25 10.76 -6.21
CA GLU A 58 17.57 9.79 -7.08
C GLU A 58 16.72 8.79 -6.29
N TYR A 59 17.21 8.27 -5.16
CA TYR A 59 16.40 7.39 -4.30
C TYR A 59 15.15 8.10 -3.78
N LEU A 60 15.28 9.36 -3.37
CA LEU A 60 14.12 10.16 -2.94
C LEU A 60 13.13 10.39 -4.07
N SER A 61 13.62 10.67 -5.28
CA SER A 61 12.78 10.85 -6.47
C SER A 61 12.04 9.56 -6.84
N ALA A 62 12.71 8.41 -6.75
CA ALA A 62 12.13 7.10 -7.01
C ALA A 62 11.08 6.72 -5.96
N MET A 63 11.29 7.09 -4.70
CA MET A 63 10.29 6.95 -3.64
C MET A 63 9.02 7.76 -3.97
N ALA A 64 9.18 9.03 -4.35
CA ALA A 64 8.05 9.90 -4.73
C ALA A 64 7.28 9.35 -5.95
N TRP A 65 8.00 8.91 -6.99
CA TRP A 65 7.38 8.32 -8.18
C TRP A 65 6.68 6.99 -7.88
N THR A 66 7.20 6.21 -6.93
CA THR A 66 6.56 4.98 -6.47
C THR A 66 5.21 5.26 -5.83
N ASP A 67 5.14 6.23 -4.92
CA ASP A 67 3.89 6.63 -4.26
C ASP A 67 2.84 7.12 -5.28
N VAL A 68 3.26 7.97 -6.22
CA VAL A 68 2.39 8.45 -7.30
C VAL A 68 1.91 7.28 -8.17
N GLY A 69 2.82 6.39 -8.59
CA GLY A 69 2.49 5.22 -9.40
C GLY A 69 1.50 4.29 -8.70
N VAL A 70 1.69 4.05 -7.40
CA VAL A 70 0.75 3.27 -6.57
C VAL A 70 -0.63 3.89 -6.55
N LEU A 71 -0.75 5.21 -6.44
CA LEU A 71 -2.06 5.87 -6.49
C LEU A 71 -2.74 5.69 -7.84
N PHE A 72 -2.01 5.85 -8.95
CA PHE A 72 -2.56 5.65 -10.29
C PHE A 72 -3.02 4.21 -10.51
N VAL A 73 -2.20 3.22 -10.10
CA VAL A 73 -2.58 1.80 -10.18
C VAL A 73 -3.78 1.51 -9.28
N GLY A 74 -3.79 2.01 -8.05
CA GLY A 74 -4.91 1.86 -7.12
C GLY A 74 -6.22 2.45 -7.68
N ALA A 75 -6.15 3.63 -8.31
CA ALA A 75 -7.28 4.27 -8.97
C ALA A 75 -7.76 3.45 -10.19
N ALA A 76 -6.84 2.95 -11.02
CA ALA A 76 -7.19 2.08 -12.14
C ALA A 76 -7.89 0.79 -11.67
N LEU A 77 -7.44 0.21 -10.56
CA LEU A 77 -8.04 -0.98 -9.97
C LEU A 77 -9.44 -0.73 -9.37
N LEU A 78 -9.81 0.52 -9.08
CA LEU A 78 -11.20 0.84 -8.71
C LEU A 78 -12.16 0.74 -9.89
N ALA A 79 -11.70 1.05 -11.10
CA ALA A 79 -12.48 0.90 -12.32
C ALA A 79 -12.59 -0.58 -12.77
N ALA A 80 -11.72 -1.44 -12.26
CA ALA A 80 -11.68 -2.86 -12.58
C ALA A 80 -12.85 -3.67 -11.95
N PRO A 81 -13.04 -4.94 -12.37
CA PRO A 81 -14.09 -5.81 -11.82
C PRO A 81 -14.02 -5.96 -10.29
N ALA A 82 -15.15 -6.31 -9.67
CA ALA A 82 -15.33 -6.30 -8.22
C ALA A 82 -14.25 -7.06 -7.42
N ALA A 83 -13.64 -8.09 -8.00
CA ALA A 83 -12.52 -8.83 -7.40
C ALA A 83 -11.30 -7.93 -7.09
N TRP A 84 -11.02 -6.95 -7.96
CA TRP A 84 -9.81 -6.10 -7.91
C TRP A 84 -10.02 -4.80 -7.14
N ARG A 85 -11.26 -4.34 -6.98
CA ARG A 85 -11.58 -3.10 -6.26
C ARG A 85 -11.07 -3.08 -4.82
N SER A 86 -11.10 -4.23 -4.16
CA SER A 86 -10.60 -4.36 -2.78
C SER A 86 -9.08 -4.17 -2.69
N LEU A 87 -8.33 -4.61 -3.71
CA LEU A 87 -6.89 -4.38 -3.82
C LEU A 87 -6.61 -2.90 -4.09
N GLY A 88 -7.36 -2.29 -5.02
CA GLY A 88 -7.24 -0.87 -5.36
C GLY A 88 -7.44 0.06 -4.16
N VAL A 89 -8.44 -0.20 -3.32
CA VAL A 89 -8.64 0.54 -2.07
C VAL A 89 -7.43 0.41 -1.14
N GLY A 90 -6.88 -0.80 -0.99
CA GLY A 90 -5.67 -1.03 -0.19
C GLY A 90 -4.47 -0.22 -0.70
N MET A 91 -4.27 -0.20 -2.02
CA MET A 91 -3.20 0.56 -2.67
C MET A 91 -3.38 2.06 -2.52
N LEU A 92 -4.60 2.58 -2.63
CA LEU A 92 -4.86 4.01 -2.42
C LEU A 92 -4.56 4.43 -0.98
N VAL A 93 -5.00 3.64 0.00
CA VAL A 93 -4.72 3.91 1.42
C VAL A 93 -3.23 3.80 1.71
N GLY A 94 -2.57 2.76 1.20
CA GLY A 94 -1.13 2.56 1.38
C GLY A 94 -0.30 3.65 0.73
N GLY A 95 -0.58 4.00 -0.53
CA GLY A 95 0.09 5.09 -1.24
C GLY A 95 -0.15 6.45 -0.59
N SER A 96 -1.37 6.73 -0.11
CA SER A 96 -1.64 7.98 0.62
C SER A 96 -0.86 8.07 1.92
N ALA A 97 -0.74 6.95 2.65
CA ALA A 97 0.08 6.88 3.86
C ALA A 97 1.58 7.06 3.55
N GLY A 98 2.06 6.47 2.44
CA GLY A 98 3.43 6.64 1.93
C GLY A 98 3.77 8.11 1.66
N ILE A 99 2.89 8.82 0.94
CA ILE A 99 3.04 10.26 0.65
C ILE A 99 3.12 11.07 1.94
N LEU A 100 2.21 10.83 2.89
CA LEU A 100 2.22 11.53 4.18
C LEU A 100 3.51 11.29 4.95
N LEU A 101 4.01 10.04 4.94
CA LEU A 101 5.27 9.69 5.58
C LEU A 101 6.46 10.37 4.89
N GLY A 102 6.49 10.40 3.56
CA GLY A 102 7.52 11.09 2.77
C GLY A 102 7.53 12.60 3.02
N ILE A 103 6.36 13.24 3.08
CA ILE A 103 6.23 14.66 3.44
C ILE A 103 6.75 14.90 4.86
N ALA A 104 6.37 14.06 5.82
CA ALA A 104 6.84 14.18 7.20
C ALA A 104 8.37 14.02 7.30
N PHE A 105 8.93 13.07 6.58
CA PHE A 105 10.39 12.86 6.52
C PHE A 105 11.10 14.06 5.90
N LEU A 106 10.61 14.59 4.78
CA LEU A 106 11.16 15.79 4.15
C LEU A 106 11.10 17.00 5.08
N ALA A 107 9.98 17.19 5.78
CA ALA A 107 9.83 18.26 6.77
C ALA A 107 10.83 18.11 7.92
N LEU A 108 11.03 16.89 8.44
CA LEU A 108 12.03 16.61 9.47
C LEU A 108 13.46 16.89 8.97
N LEU A 109 13.78 16.51 7.73
CA LEU A 109 15.06 16.79 7.11
C LEU A 109 15.30 18.30 6.99
N MET A 110 14.31 19.06 6.52
CA MET A 110 14.40 20.52 6.43
C MET A 110 14.58 21.17 7.81
N VAL A 111 13.87 20.68 8.83
CA VAL A 111 14.05 21.14 10.22
C VAL A 111 15.45 20.82 10.73
N ALA A 112 15.99 19.63 10.42
CA ALA A 112 17.33 19.24 10.81
C ALA A 112 18.39 20.15 10.16
N ILE A 113 18.30 20.38 8.85
CA ILE A 113 19.19 21.27 8.09
C ILE A 113 19.13 22.71 8.65
N ALA A 114 17.94 23.22 8.92
CA ALA A 114 17.75 24.57 9.47
C ALA A 114 18.34 24.72 10.88
N ARG A 115 18.49 23.62 11.63
CA ARG A 115 19.02 23.60 13.00
C ARG A 115 20.49 23.21 13.10
N THR A 116 21.09 22.68 12.05
CA THR A 116 22.53 22.46 11.99
C THR A 116 23.23 23.81 11.75
N PRO A 117 24.02 24.32 12.71
CA PRO A 117 24.85 25.49 12.46
C PRO A 117 25.88 25.09 11.42
N ILE A 118 25.78 25.67 10.23
CA ILE A 118 26.78 25.52 9.18
C ILE A 118 28.02 26.25 9.72
N PRO A 119 29.15 25.57 9.99
CA PRO A 119 30.38 26.25 10.35
C PRO A 119 30.87 26.98 9.09
N PHE A 120 30.64 28.28 9.03
CA PHE A 120 31.30 29.18 8.09
C PHE A 120 32.69 29.55 8.63
#